data_AF-A0A9D8EZM0-F1
#
_entry.id   AF-A0A9D8EZM0-F1
#
_cell.length_a   1.000
_cell.length_b   1.000
_cell.length_c   1.000
_cell.angle_alpha   90.00
_cell.angle_beta   90.00
_cell.angle_gamma   90.00
#
_symmetry.space_group_name_H-M   'P 1'
#
loop_
_entity.id
_entity.type
_entity.pdbx_description
1 polymer ?
#
loop_
_entity_poly.entity_id
_entity_poly.type
_entity_poly.pdbx_seq_one_letter_code
_entity_poly.pdbx_strand_id
1 'polypeptide(L)' 'MIEASDAMVKAANVIFVGWQKVDAGLVTAIVRGDVGSVKAATDAGAAAARRVGELVGVHVIPRPAEDLEKVFPMIKPKS' A
#
# COMPACT_ATOMS: atom_id res chain seq x y z
N MET A 1 4.35 5.18 8.36
CA MET A 1 4.42 4.10 7.36
C MET A 1 4.32 2.72 7.99
N ILE A 2 5.23 2.33 8.91
CA ILE A 2 5.22 0.98 9.51
C ILE A 2 3.86 0.61 10.10
N GLU A 3 3.28 1.48 10.93
CA GLU A 3 1.96 1.24 11.53
C GLU A 3 0.82 1.16 10.50
N ALA A 4 0.88 2.00 9.46
CA ALA A 4 -0.11 1.95 8.38
C ALA A 4 -0.04 0.61 7.64
N SER A 5 1.16 0.12 7.33
CA SER A 5 1.36 -1.18 6.70
C SER A 5 0.87 -2.33 7.58
N ASP A 6 1.15 -2.29 8.89
CA ASP A 6 0.67 -3.27 9.87
C ASP A 6 -0.86 -3.29 9.96
N ALA A 7 -1.50 -2.12 9.97
CA ALA A 7 -2.95 -2.00 9.96
C ALA A 7 -3.57 -2.55 8.66
N MET A 8 -2.96 -2.28 7.50
CA MET A 8 -3.43 -2.76 6.19
C MET A 8 -3.50 -4.30 6.14
N VAL A 9 -2.41 -4.98 6.52
CA VAL A 9 -2.33 -6.45 6.42
C VAL A 9 -3.17 -7.17 7.47
N LYS A 10 -3.51 -6.51 8.59
CA LYS A 10 -4.42 -7.06 9.61
C LYS A 10 -5.89 -6.86 9.28
N ALA A 11 -6.23 -5.81 8.54
CA ALA A 11 -7.61 -5.44 8.25
C ALA A 11 -8.26 -6.28 7.13
N ALA A 12 -7.46 -6.78 6.18
CA ALA A 12 -7.98 -7.56 5.06
C ALA A 12 -6.94 -8.53 4.52
N ASN A 13 -7.39 -9.50 3.70
CA ASN A 13 -6.51 -10.43 3.02
C ASN A 13 -5.77 -9.74 1.86
N VAL A 14 -4.70 -9.02 2.19
CA VAL A 14 -3.80 -8.34 1.26
C VAL A 14 -2.36 -8.74 1.52
N ILE A 15 -1.53 -8.70 0.48
CA ILE A 15 -0.10 -8.91 0.59
C ILE A 15 0.62 -7.57 0.60
N PHE A 16 1.57 -7.40 1.52
CA PHE A 16 2.53 -6.31 1.46
C PHE A 16 3.55 -6.61 0.38
N VAL A 17 3.60 -5.76 -0.65
CA VAL A 17 4.51 -5.93 -1.80
C VAL A 17 5.86 -5.32 -1.49
N GLY A 18 5.83 -4.13 -0.90
CA GLY A 18 7.02 -3.35 -0.64
C GLY A 18 6.65 -1.93 -0.30
N TRP A 19 7.68 -1.10 -0.22
CA TRP A 19 7.55 0.31 0.03
C TRP A 19 8.51 1.08 -0.86
N GLN A 20 8.18 2.32 -1.14
CA GLN A 20 9.01 3.24 -1.91
C GLN A 20 9.34 4.43 -1.04
N LYS A 21 10.62 4.77 -0.97
CA LYS A 21 11.09 6.01 -0.38
C LYS A 21 11.30 7.01 -1.51
N VAL A 22 10.64 8.15 -1.38
CA VAL A 22 10.96 9.34 -2.16
C VAL A 22 11.78 10.27 -1.26
N ASP A 23 12.41 11.27 -1.85
CA ASP A 23 13.13 12.28 -1.10
C ASP A 23 12.19 13.07 -0.15
N ALA A 24 12.76 13.89 0.73
CA ALA A 24 12.04 14.70 1.71
C ALA A 24 11.19 13.90 2.71
N GLY A 25 11.58 12.64 3.00
CA GLY A 25 10.92 11.81 4.01
C GLY A 25 9.58 11.22 3.58
N LEU A 26 9.22 11.36 2.31
CA LEU A 26 8.01 10.76 1.76
C LEU A 26 8.18 9.27 1.53
N VAL A 27 7.25 8.50 2.05
CA VAL A 27 7.28 7.04 1.96
C VAL A 27 5.91 6.49 1.60
N THR A 28 5.87 5.58 0.65
CA THR A 28 4.64 4.97 0.13
C THR A 28 4.68 3.46 0.34
N ALA A 29 3.67 2.91 1.01
CA ALA A 29 3.45 1.47 1.14
C ALA A 29 2.63 0.97 -0.06
N ILE A 30 2.97 -0.23 -0.57
CA ILE A 30 2.27 -0.86 -1.69
C ILE A 30 1.73 -2.21 -1.22
N VAL A 31 0.42 -2.40 -1.35
CA VAL A 31 -0.28 -3.65 -1.04
C VAL A 31 -1.07 -4.14 -2.25
N ARG A 32 -1.25 -5.46 -2.38
CA ARG A 32 -2.00 -6.10 -3.47
C ARG A 32 -3.00 -7.11 -2.92
N GLY A 33 -4.08 -7.31 -3.67
CA GLY A 33 -5.15 -8.25 -3.36
C GLY A 33 -6.38 -7.97 -4.23
N ASP A 34 -7.51 -8.58 -3.90
CA ASP A 34 -8.78 -8.27 -4.54
C ASP A 34 -9.20 -6.83 -4.21
N VAL A 35 -9.90 -6.16 -5.14
CA VAL A 35 -10.25 -4.74 -5.05
C VAL A 35 -10.97 -4.40 -3.74
N GLY A 36 -11.87 -5.28 -3.28
CA GLY A 36 -12.56 -5.12 -2.00
C GLY A 36 -11.62 -5.18 -0.79
N SER A 37 -10.71 -6.16 -0.78
CA SER A 37 -9.69 -6.32 0.27
C SER A 37 -8.73 -5.14 0.30
N VAL A 38 -8.27 -4.68 -0.87
CA VAL A 38 -7.37 -3.51 -0.97
C VAL A 38 -8.05 -2.26 -0.47
N LYS A 39 -9.34 -2.03 -0.78
CA LYS A 39 -10.08 -0.88 -0.28
C LYS A 39 -10.22 -0.89 1.24
N ALA A 40 -10.59 -2.03 1.81
CA ALA A 40 -10.69 -2.17 3.27
C ALA A 40 -9.32 -1.97 3.96
N ALA A 41 -8.26 -2.55 3.39
CA ALA A 41 -6.90 -2.37 3.89
C ALA A 41 -6.45 -0.91 3.84
N THR A 42 -6.65 -0.22 2.72
CA THR A 42 -6.23 1.18 2.57
C THR A 42 -7.01 2.13 3.48
N ASP A 43 -8.30 1.89 3.71
CA ASP A 43 -9.09 2.66 4.68
C ASP A 43 -8.54 2.52 6.12
N ALA A 44 -8.21 1.29 6.54
CA ALA A 44 -7.59 1.02 7.83
C ALA A 44 -6.19 1.64 7.95
N GLY A 45 -5.37 1.49 6.90
CA GLY A 45 -4.03 2.07 6.83
C GLY A 45 -4.03 3.59 6.84
N ALA A 46 -5.00 4.23 6.17
CA ALA A 46 -5.17 5.67 6.17
C ALA A 46 -5.50 6.20 7.57
N ALA A 47 -6.41 5.52 8.28
CA ALA A 47 -6.78 5.87 9.64
C ALA A 47 -5.59 5.73 10.60
N ALA A 48 -4.80 4.66 10.48
CA ALA A 48 -3.59 4.45 11.27
C ALA A 48 -2.51 5.49 10.94
N ALA A 49 -2.26 5.77 9.66
CA ALA A 49 -1.28 6.76 9.22
C ALA A 49 -1.54 8.14 9.82
N ARG A 50 -2.80 8.59 9.84
CA ARG A 50 -3.22 9.89 10.40
C ARG A 50 -3.03 9.99 11.91
N ARG A 51 -2.98 8.88 12.64
CA ARG A 51 -2.78 8.89 14.10
C ARG A 51 -1.32 9.15 14.48
N VAL A 52 -0.38 8.68 13.67
CA VAL A 52 1.05 8.71 14.00
C VAL A 52 1.90 9.57 13.09
N GLY A 53 1.28 10.21 12.09
CA GLY A 53 1.98 11.13 11.20
C GLY A 53 1.05 11.77 10.19
N GLU A 54 1.66 12.31 9.14
CA GLU A 54 0.96 12.98 8.05
C GLU A 54 0.65 11.99 6.94
N LEU A 55 -0.62 11.93 6.54
CA LEU A 55 -1.06 11.17 5.38
C LEU A 55 -1.14 12.10 4.16
N VAL A 56 -0.23 11.91 3.22
CA VAL A 56 -0.18 12.70 1.98
C VAL A 56 -1.25 12.24 0.97
N GLY A 57 -1.48 10.93 0.85
CA GLY A 57 -2.44 10.42 -0.12
C GLY A 57 -2.67 8.91 -0.01
N VAL A 58 -3.83 8.48 -0.53
CA VAL A 58 -4.25 7.07 -0.62
C VAL A 58 -4.93 6.88 -1.96
N HIS A 59 -4.62 5.79 -2.64
CA HIS A 59 -5.23 5.46 -3.91
C HIS A 59 -5.37 3.94 -4.08
N VAL A 60 -6.43 3.53 -4.74
CA VAL A 60 -6.70 2.13 -5.09
C VAL A 60 -6.84 2.05 -6.61
N ILE A 61 -6.06 1.17 -7.22
CA ILE A 61 -6.11 0.89 -8.66
C ILE A 61 -6.72 -0.51 -8.82
N PRO A 62 -7.99 -0.63 -9.24
CA PRO A 62 -8.67 -1.92 -9.31
C PRO A 62 -8.04 -2.89 -10.32
N ARG A 63 -7.53 -2.37 -11.43
CA ARG A 63 -6.94 -3.16 -12.52
C ARG A 63 -5.77 -2.36 -13.14
N PRO A 64 -4.57 -2.43 -12.55
CA PRO A 64 -3.39 -1.81 -13.16
C PRO A 64 -3.12 -2.45 -14.53
N ALA A 65 -2.68 -1.66 -15.51
CA ALA A 65 -2.31 -2.20 -16.81
C ALA A 65 -1.07 -3.10 -16.68
N GLU A 66 -1.02 -4.19 -17.45
CA GLU A 66 0.01 -5.23 -17.33
C GLU A 66 1.43 -4.68 -17.52
N ASP A 67 1.60 -3.67 -18.37
CA ASP A 67 2.90 -3.06 -18.62
C ASP A 67 3.44 -2.24 -17.44
N LEU A 68 2.59 -1.79 -16.49
CA LEU A 68 3.08 -1.05 -15.33
C LEU A 68 3.94 -1.93 -14.42
N GLU A 69 3.70 -3.24 -14.38
CA GLU A 69 4.47 -4.15 -13.52
C GLU A 69 5.92 -4.33 -13.98
N LYS A 70 6.20 -4.01 -15.25
CA LYS A 70 7.57 -4.03 -15.82
C LYS A 70 8.39 -2.82 -15.37
N VAL A 71 7.73 -1.72 -15.03
CA VAL A 71 8.35 -0.42 -14.74
C VAL A 71 8.31 -0.11 -13.24
N PHE A 72 7.24 -0.50 -12.56
CA PHE A 72 7.03 -0.21 -11.15
C PHE A 72 7.14 -1.48 -10.31
N PRO A 73 7.75 -1.40 -9.11
CA PRO A 73 7.91 -2.54 -8.20
C PRO A 73 6.60 -2.88 -7.50
N MET A 74 5.61 -3.36 -8.25
CA MET A 74 4.25 -3.71 -7.79
C MET A 74 4.02 -5.22 -7.65
N ILE A 75 5.08 -6.03 -7.80
CA ILE A 75 5.04 -7.49 -7.67
C ILE A 75 5.79 -7.93 -6.42
N LYS A 76 5.24 -8.95 -5.74
CA LYS A 76 5.84 -9.61 -4.57
C LYS A 76 7.30 -9.99 -4.87
N PRO A 77 8.27 -9.66 -3.99
CA PRO A 77 9.63 -10.17 -4.13
C PRO A 77 9.58 -11.70 -4.17
N LYS A 78 10.21 -12.32 -5.19
CA LYS A 78 10.42 -13.78 -5.18
C LYS A 78 11.31 -14.11 -3.99
N SER A 79 10.75 -14.85 -3.04
CA SER A 79 11.51 -15.54 -1.98
C SER A 79 12.34 -16.65 -2.60
#